data_AF-A0A523C7G5-F1
#
_entry.id   AF-A0A523C7G5-F1
#
_cell.length_a   1.000
_cell.length_b   1.000
_cell.length_c   1.000
_cell.angle_alpha   90.00
_cell.angle_beta   90.00
_cell.angle_gamma   90.00
#
_symmetry.space_group_name_H-M   'P 1'
#
loop_
_entity.id
_entity.type
_entity.pdbx_description
1 polymer ?
#
loop_
_entity_poly.entity_id
_entity_poly.type
_entity_poly.pdbx_seq_one_letter_code
_entity_poly.pdbx_strand_id
1 'polypeptide(L)'
;MDFIWGIFKLFFWGGVILAGIALFSYNKLQRFSQDIKEKASNVQIAISKKLTLINQLIDVVKGFQESEQFTHLKISQDSTATNLMNAYQQSGTLLTSLQGMAEKFPNLKANEQYHRLVDSIQHCESDIQQCRKDYNSAVKEYNSTCLSIPTVFIARFIGFSSAPYLEFDISGVKDITSLKEFKTDDGERLQQLLASAGNQLAGATRNIANHAGQAGKLLSEKIKEKSTPKYFYMIPGGVPKGPLSFPDIQNLLYQQKIEGNVLVAEVESQDWRSIESVAAQQR
;
A
#
# COMPACT_ATOMS: atom_id res chain seq x y z
N MET A 1 36.34 -41.63 -7.76
CA MET A 1 34.88 -41.88 -7.57
C MET A 1 34.40 -41.37 -6.22
N ASP A 2 35.13 -41.62 -5.13
CA ASP A 2 34.72 -41.23 -3.77
C ASP A 2 34.54 -39.73 -3.54
N PHE A 3 35.35 -38.90 -4.22
CA PHE A 3 35.23 -37.44 -4.16
C PHE A 3 33.87 -36.93 -4.67
N ILE A 4 33.39 -37.48 -5.79
CA ILE A 4 32.10 -37.10 -6.38
C ILE A 4 30.95 -37.51 -5.45
N TRP A 5 31.05 -38.70 -4.84
CA TRP A 5 30.04 -39.18 -3.90
C TRP A 5 30.01 -38.37 -2.59
N GLY A 6 31.16 -37.85 -2.16
CA GLY A 6 31.26 -36.90 -1.05
C GLY A 6 30.52 -35.58 -1.31
N ILE A 7 30.62 -35.03 -2.52
CA ILE A 7 29.90 -33.82 -2.93
C ILE A 7 28.38 -34.07 -2.91
N PHE A 8 27.91 -35.16 -3.51
CA PHE A 8 26.48 -35.51 -3.51
C PHE A 8 25.90 -35.64 -2.10
N LYS A 9 26.64 -36.29 -1.18
CA LYS A 9 26.25 -36.38 0.23
C LYS A 9 26.15 -35.02 0.90
N LEU A 10 27.09 -34.12 0.64
CA LEU A 10 27.09 -32.78 1.24
C LEU A 10 25.87 -31.98 0.80
N PHE A 11 25.52 -32.00 -0.50
CA PHE A 11 24.30 -31.39 -0.99
C PHE A 11 23.03 -32.03 -0.42
N PHE A 12 23.00 -33.36 -0.32
CA PHE A 12 21.86 -34.08 0.26
C PHE A 12 21.62 -33.69 1.73
N TRP A 13 22.66 -33.77 2.57
CA TRP A 13 22.56 -33.38 3.99
C TRP A 13 22.27 -31.88 4.16
N GLY A 14 22.86 -31.02 3.32
CA GLY A 14 22.54 -29.60 3.29
C GLY A 14 21.06 -29.33 2.97
N GLY A 15 20.49 -30.06 2.01
CA GLY A 15 19.07 -30.00 1.68
C GLY A 15 18.17 -30.47 2.82
N VAL A 16 18.54 -31.56 3.51
CA VAL A 16 17.81 -32.07 4.68
C VAL A 16 17.79 -31.04 5.82
N ILE A 17 18.92 -30.40 6.11
CA ILE A 17 19.00 -29.34 7.12
C ILE A 17 18.11 -28.15 6.73
N LEU A 18 18.17 -27.71 5.47
CA LEU A 18 17.35 -26.61 4.98
C LEU A 18 15.85 -26.92 5.09
N ALA A 19 15.44 -28.14 4.73
CA ALA A 19 14.05 -28.60 4.85
C ALA A 19 13.58 -28.64 6.31
N GLY A 20 14.43 -29.10 7.24
CA GLY A 20 14.13 -29.08 8.67
C GLY A 20 13.90 -27.66 9.21
N ILE A 21 14.77 -26.70 8.83
CA ILE A 21 14.63 -25.29 9.22
C ILE A 21 13.34 -24.69 8.64
N ALA A 22 12.99 -25.04 7.39
CA ALA A 22 11.77 -24.57 6.75
C ALA A 22 10.50 -25.08 7.46
N LEU A 23 10.44 -26.37 7.79
CA LEU A 23 9.32 -26.95 8.53
C LEU A 23 9.15 -26.35 9.92
N PHE A 24 10.27 -26.12 10.63
CA PHE A 24 10.23 -25.48 11.94
C PHE A 24 9.73 -24.03 11.84
N SER A 25 10.26 -23.26 10.89
CA SER A 25 9.88 -21.86 10.65
C SER A 25 8.40 -21.75 10.26
N TYR A 26 7.90 -22.64 9.40
CA TYR A 26 6.50 -22.69 8.99
C TYR A 26 5.57 -22.89 10.19
N ASN A 27 5.83 -23.91 11.01
CA ASN A 27 5.00 -24.19 12.19
C ASN A 27 5.01 -23.02 13.18
N LYS A 28 6.16 -22.35 13.36
CA LYS A 28 6.28 -21.19 14.23
C LYS A 28 5.47 -20.00 13.70
N LEU A 29 5.62 -19.66 12.42
CA LEU A 29 4.87 -18.57 11.77
C LEU A 29 3.36 -18.84 11.75
N GLN A 30 2.96 -20.10 11.55
CA GLN A 30 1.55 -20.48 11.58
C GLN A 30 0.94 -20.28 12.98
N ARG A 31 1.66 -20.62 14.04
CA ARG A 31 1.23 -20.36 15.43
C ARG A 31 1.04 -18.87 15.69
N PHE A 32 2.01 -18.05 15.28
CA PHE A 32 1.89 -16.59 15.41
C PHE A 32 0.75 -16.00 14.57
N SER A 33 0.53 -16.52 13.36
CA SER A 33 -0.62 -16.12 12.53
C SER A 33 -1.95 -16.43 13.22
N GLN A 34 -2.05 -17.58 13.88
CA GLN A 34 -3.24 -17.95 14.65
C GLN A 34 -3.43 -17.06 15.89
N ASP A 35 -2.34 -16.73 16.59
CA ASP A 35 -2.38 -15.81 17.73
C ASP A 35 -2.85 -14.40 17.32
N ILE A 36 -2.32 -13.86 16.20
CA ILE A 36 -2.80 -12.59 15.64
C ILE A 36 -4.31 -12.63 15.33
N LYS A 37 -4.81 -13.73 14.76
CA LYS A 37 -6.25 -13.89 14.47
C LYS A 37 -7.08 -13.92 15.76
N GLU A 38 -6.61 -14.61 16.79
CA GLU A 38 -7.26 -14.63 18.11
C GLU A 38 -7.33 -13.21 18.69
N LYS A 39 -6.20 -12.49 18.73
CA LYS A 39 -6.17 -11.11 19.26
C LYS A 39 -7.04 -10.16 18.43
N ALA A 40 -7.08 -10.32 17.11
CA ALA A 40 -7.98 -9.56 16.25
C ALA A 40 -9.45 -9.82 16.58
N SER A 41 -9.82 -11.08 16.86
CA SER A 41 -11.17 -11.44 17.27
C SER A 41 -11.53 -10.80 18.63
N ASN A 42 -10.60 -10.79 19.59
CA ASN A 42 -10.80 -10.15 20.89
C ASN A 42 -11.07 -8.64 20.74
N VAL A 43 -10.35 -7.95 19.86
CA VAL A 43 -10.61 -6.54 19.54
C VAL A 43 -12.03 -6.37 18.97
N GLN A 44 -12.44 -7.22 18.04
CA GLN A 44 -13.79 -7.14 17.46
C GLN A 44 -14.88 -7.31 18.52
N ILE A 45 -14.73 -8.30 19.40
CA ILE A 45 -15.68 -8.57 20.50
C ILE A 45 -15.78 -7.36 21.43
N ALA A 46 -14.65 -6.76 21.81
CA ALA A 46 -14.61 -5.60 22.68
C ALA A 46 -15.32 -4.38 22.06
N ILE A 47 -15.09 -4.13 20.75
CA ILE A 47 -15.79 -3.08 20.02
C ILE A 47 -17.30 -3.37 19.95
N SER A 48 -17.70 -4.59 19.57
CA SER A 48 -19.12 -4.96 19.52
C SER A 48 -19.81 -4.75 20.86
N LYS A 49 -19.18 -5.13 21.98
CA LYS A 49 -19.71 -4.90 23.33
C LYS A 49 -19.92 -3.41 23.61
N LYS A 50 -18.96 -2.54 23.27
CA LYS A 50 -19.09 -1.08 23.40
C LYS A 50 -20.28 -0.56 22.58
N LEU A 51 -20.44 -1.01 21.34
CA LEU A 51 -21.55 -0.62 20.47
C LEU A 51 -22.91 -1.06 21.03
N THR A 52 -22.99 -2.26 21.61
CA THR A 52 -24.20 -2.74 22.30
C THR A 52 -24.54 -1.86 23.49
N LEU A 53 -23.56 -1.53 24.35
CA LEU A 53 -23.76 -0.66 25.51
C LEU A 53 -24.20 0.76 25.12
N ILE A 54 -23.64 1.32 24.05
CA ILE A 54 -24.04 2.64 23.54
C ILE A 54 -25.48 2.59 23.02
N ASN A 55 -25.87 1.53 22.31
CA ASN A 55 -27.26 1.38 21.88
C ASN A 55 -28.22 1.27 23.09
N GLN A 56 -27.83 0.57 24.15
CA GLN A 56 -28.59 0.53 25.40
C GLN A 56 -28.67 1.91 26.07
N LEU A 57 -27.59 2.69 26.04
CA LEU A 57 -27.56 4.06 26.56
C LEU A 57 -28.52 4.96 25.78
N ILE A 58 -28.55 4.87 24.45
CA ILE A 58 -29.51 5.59 23.60
C ILE A 58 -30.95 5.26 24.02
N ASP A 59 -31.26 3.99 24.25
CA ASP A 59 -32.62 3.57 24.62
C ASP A 59 -33.02 4.08 26.02
N VAL A 60 -32.08 4.17 26.97
CA VAL A 60 -32.31 4.85 28.27
C VAL A 60 -32.59 6.33 28.07
N VAL A 61 -31.77 7.03 27.29
CA VAL A 61 -31.92 8.47 27.02
C VAL A 61 -33.25 8.79 26.33
N LYS A 62 -33.69 7.94 25.39
CA LYS A 62 -35.03 8.03 24.76
C LYS A 62 -36.18 7.95 25.76
N GLY A 63 -36.03 7.20 26.84
CA GLY A 63 -37.05 7.11 27.91
C GLY A 63 -37.28 8.43 28.65
N PHE A 64 -36.33 9.38 28.58
CA PHE A 64 -36.41 10.69 29.23
C PHE A 64 -36.75 11.83 28.26
N GLN A 65 -36.80 11.57 26.95
CA GLN A 65 -37.16 12.57 25.94
C GLN A 65 -37.80 11.91 24.70
N GLU A 66 -38.98 12.38 24.28
CA GLU A 66 -39.62 12.08 22.99
C GLU A 66 -38.91 12.80 21.83
N SER A 67 -37.64 12.49 21.61
CA SER A 67 -36.91 13.05 20.48
C SER A 67 -36.74 11.96 19.42
N GLU A 68 -37.43 12.17 18.30
CA GLU A 68 -37.23 11.38 17.07
C GLU A 68 -35.77 11.43 16.59
N GLN A 69 -34.98 12.40 17.07
CA GLN A 69 -33.57 12.57 16.74
C GLN A 69 -32.70 11.37 17.17
N PHE A 70 -33.17 10.54 18.11
CA PHE A 70 -32.42 9.39 18.63
C PHE A 70 -32.70 8.08 17.89
N THR A 71 -33.73 8.03 17.06
CA THR A 71 -34.10 6.79 16.35
C THR A 71 -33.09 6.49 15.24
N HIS A 72 -32.51 7.53 14.61
CA HIS A 72 -31.50 7.41 13.56
C HIS A 72 -30.06 7.27 14.07
N LEU A 73 -29.84 7.33 15.39
CA LEU A 73 -28.49 7.25 15.98
C LEU A 73 -28.09 5.82 16.40
N LYS A 74 -28.94 4.81 16.16
CA LYS A 74 -28.56 3.41 16.41
C LYS A 74 -27.39 3.05 15.50
N ILE A 75 -26.27 2.71 16.10
CA ILE A 75 -25.08 2.29 15.37
C ILE A 75 -25.28 0.84 14.97
N SER A 76 -25.10 0.57 13.67
CA SER A 76 -25.12 -0.79 13.13
C SER A 76 -24.08 -1.65 13.83
N GLN A 77 -24.48 -2.85 14.25
CA GLN A 77 -23.58 -3.85 14.86
C GLN A 77 -22.98 -4.80 13.80
N ASP A 78 -22.90 -4.36 12.54
CA ASP A 78 -22.30 -5.16 11.47
C ASP A 78 -20.86 -5.53 11.83
N SER A 79 -20.61 -6.83 11.86
CA SER A 79 -19.35 -7.46 12.25
C SER A 79 -18.27 -7.40 11.15
N THR A 80 -18.57 -6.84 9.98
CA THR A 80 -17.57 -6.63 8.93
C THR A 80 -16.49 -5.64 9.42
N ALA A 81 -15.20 -6.01 9.34
CA ALA A 81 -14.09 -5.25 9.93
C ALA A 81 -14.07 -3.75 9.54
N THR A 82 -14.35 -3.43 8.27
CA THR A 82 -14.44 -2.04 7.77
C THR A 82 -15.60 -1.28 8.41
N ASN A 83 -16.75 -1.93 8.57
CA ASN A 83 -17.95 -1.32 9.15
C ASN A 83 -17.82 -1.17 10.67
N LEU A 84 -17.14 -2.12 11.32
CA LEU A 84 -16.90 -2.12 12.77
C LEU A 84 -15.98 -0.97 13.21
N MET A 85 -14.93 -0.69 12.44
CA MET A 85 -14.01 0.43 12.65
C MET A 85 -14.75 1.78 12.55
N ASN A 86 -15.55 1.96 11.49
CA ASN A 86 -16.37 3.16 11.30
C ASN A 86 -17.40 3.32 12.42
N ALA A 87 -18.06 2.22 12.80
CA ALA A 87 -19.02 2.20 13.90
C ALA A 87 -18.36 2.59 15.23
N TYR A 88 -17.14 2.12 15.50
CA TYR A 88 -16.38 2.51 16.70
C TYR A 88 -16.05 4.00 16.72
N GLN A 89 -15.65 4.61 15.58
CA GLN A 89 -15.41 6.05 15.51
C GLN A 89 -16.68 6.87 15.77
N GLN A 90 -17.79 6.47 15.13
CA GLN A 90 -19.11 7.09 15.36
C GLN A 90 -19.55 6.95 16.82
N SER A 91 -19.20 5.84 17.47
CA SER A 91 -19.55 5.59 18.86
C SER A 91 -18.96 6.64 19.82
N GLY A 92 -17.77 7.16 19.51
CA GLY A 92 -17.14 8.22 20.30
C GLY A 92 -17.88 9.55 20.19
N THR A 93 -18.21 9.98 18.96
CA THR A 93 -18.96 11.23 18.74
C THR A 93 -20.37 11.16 19.32
N LEU A 94 -20.99 10.00 19.26
CA LEU A 94 -22.30 9.75 19.82
C LEU A 94 -22.29 9.81 21.35
N LEU A 95 -21.30 9.19 21.99
CA LEU A 95 -21.16 9.24 23.45
C LEU A 95 -21.02 10.67 23.95
N THR A 96 -20.18 11.50 23.31
CA THR A 96 -20.04 12.93 23.65
C THR A 96 -21.37 13.67 23.52
N SER A 97 -22.14 13.36 22.47
CA SER A 97 -23.46 13.97 22.26
C SER A 97 -24.46 13.57 23.36
N LEU A 98 -24.48 12.30 23.76
CA LEU A 98 -25.33 11.78 24.84
C LEU A 98 -24.94 12.35 26.21
N GLN A 99 -23.65 12.61 26.45
CA GLN A 99 -23.17 13.28 27.66
C GLN A 99 -23.62 14.75 27.71
N GLY A 100 -23.50 15.49 26.61
CA GLY A 100 -23.99 16.87 26.54
C GLY A 100 -25.51 17.00 26.74
N MET A 101 -26.27 15.96 26.46
CA MET A 101 -27.69 15.92 26.80
C MET A 101 -27.96 15.68 28.28
N ALA A 102 -27.18 14.83 28.94
CA ALA A 102 -27.31 14.63 30.38
C ALA A 102 -27.11 15.95 31.15
N GLU A 103 -26.29 16.88 30.63
CA GLU A 103 -26.16 18.23 31.20
C GLU A 103 -27.45 19.06 31.08
N LYS A 104 -28.21 18.88 29.99
CA LYS A 104 -29.48 19.60 29.75
C LYS A 104 -30.66 19.00 30.53
N PHE A 105 -30.57 17.72 30.92
CA PHE A 105 -31.64 16.99 31.60
C PHE A 105 -31.18 16.45 32.97
N PRO A 106 -31.35 17.21 34.06
CA PRO A 106 -30.91 16.80 35.40
C PRO A 106 -31.48 15.45 35.87
N ASN A 107 -32.71 15.12 35.48
CA ASN A 107 -33.35 13.84 35.83
C ASN A 107 -32.66 12.63 35.18
N LEU A 108 -32.18 12.78 33.94
CA LEU A 108 -31.38 11.77 33.25
C LEU A 108 -30.00 11.66 33.91
N LYS A 109 -29.39 12.80 34.25
CA LYS A 109 -28.10 12.84 34.94
C LYS A 109 -28.18 12.17 36.31
N ALA A 110 -29.27 12.29 37.04
CA ALA A 110 -29.45 11.62 38.32
C ALA A 110 -29.79 10.12 38.20
N ASN A 111 -30.02 9.61 36.98
CA ASN A 111 -30.41 8.23 36.77
C ASN A 111 -29.23 7.27 36.97
N GLU A 112 -29.35 6.32 37.91
CA GLU A 112 -28.28 5.35 38.18
C GLU A 112 -27.98 4.42 36.99
N GLN A 113 -28.97 4.04 36.20
CA GLN A 113 -28.77 3.16 35.04
C GLN A 113 -27.96 3.88 33.95
N TYR A 114 -28.18 5.18 33.76
CA TYR A 114 -27.35 6.01 32.88
C TYR A 114 -25.88 5.98 33.32
N HIS A 115 -25.60 6.25 34.60
CA HIS A 115 -24.23 6.23 35.14
C HIS A 115 -23.56 4.86 34.97
N ARG A 116 -24.26 3.77 35.34
CA ARG A 116 -23.74 2.40 35.17
C ARG A 116 -23.35 2.09 33.73
N LEU A 117 -24.14 2.55 32.75
CA LEU A 117 -23.86 2.36 31.34
C LEU A 117 -22.66 3.19 30.88
N VAL A 118 -22.56 4.46 31.29
CA VAL A 118 -21.40 5.31 30.97
C VAL A 118 -20.11 4.71 31.52
N ASP A 119 -20.12 4.27 32.78
CA ASP A 119 -18.96 3.61 33.41
C ASP A 119 -18.58 2.31 32.68
N SER A 120 -19.58 1.50 32.30
CA SER A 120 -19.36 0.27 31.53
C SER A 120 -18.77 0.54 30.15
N ILE A 121 -19.19 1.64 29.50
CA ILE A 121 -18.65 2.08 28.20
C ILE A 121 -17.19 2.53 28.36
N GLN A 122 -16.85 3.27 29.41
CA GLN A 122 -15.47 3.67 29.71
C GLN A 122 -14.57 2.48 30.03
N HIS A 123 -15.09 1.49 30.75
CA HIS A 123 -14.37 0.24 30.99
C HIS A 123 -14.12 -0.52 29.68
N CYS A 124 -15.14 -0.64 28.82
CA CYS A 124 -14.98 -1.23 27.49
C CYS A 124 -13.97 -0.47 26.62
N GLU A 125 -13.89 0.85 26.73
CA GLU A 125 -12.88 1.65 26.03
C GLU A 125 -11.46 1.29 26.48
N SER A 126 -11.27 1.12 27.79
CA SER A 126 -9.98 0.66 28.35
C SER A 126 -9.64 -0.76 27.91
N ASP A 127 -10.63 -1.67 27.89
CA ASP A 127 -10.48 -3.04 27.39
C ASP A 127 -10.09 -3.05 25.91
N ILE A 128 -10.73 -2.22 25.08
CA ILE A 128 -10.37 -2.08 23.66
C ILE A 128 -8.90 -1.65 23.56
N GLN A 129 -8.47 -0.61 24.29
CA GLN A 129 -7.08 -0.16 24.26
C GLN A 129 -6.09 -1.27 24.64
N GLN A 130 -6.42 -2.08 25.66
CA GLN A 130 -5.61 -3.23 26.05
C GLN A 130 -5.58 -4.31 24.97
N CYS A 131 -6.73 -4.72 24.42
CA CYS A 131 -6.79 -5.70 23.33
C CYS A 131 -6.00 -5.24 22.09
N ARG A 132 -6.02 -3.95 21.77
CA ARG A 132 -5.20 -3.38 20.69
C ARG A 132 -3.72 -3.52 20.97
N LYS A 133 -3.29 -3.20 22.19
CA LYS A 133 -1.88 -3.33 22.61
C LYS A 133 -1.42 -4.77 22.47
N ASP A 134 -2.25 -5.72 22.89
CA ASP A 134 -1.96 -7.15 22.77
C ASP A 134 -1.89 -7.60 21.31
N TYR A 135 -2.84 -7.17 20.46
CA TYR A 135 -2.78 -7.41 19.02
C TYR A 135 -1.51 -6.86 18.38
N ASN A 136 -1.17 -5.59 18.67
CA ASN A 136 0.03 -4.96 18.13
C ASN A 136 1.31 -5.63 18.65
N SER A 137 1.31 -6.14 19.88
CA SER A 137 2.42 -6.93 20.42
C SER A 137 2.59 -8.25 19.67
N ALA A 138 1.49 -8.98 19.40
CA ALA A 138 1.51 -10.21 18.61
C ALA A 138 1.99 -9.96 17.16
N VAL A 139 1.50 -8.88 16.54
CA VAL A 139 1.95 -8.44 15.20
C VAL A 139 3.44 -8.10 15.20
N LYS A 140 3.94 -7.42 16.25
CA LYS A 140 5.36 -7.11 16.40
C LYS A 140 6.21 -8.38 16.48
N GLU A 141 5.81 -9.36 17.30
CA GLU A 141 6.55 -10.63 17.45
C GLU A 141 6.56 -11.44 16.15
N TYR A 142 5.42 -11.52 15.47
CA TYR A 142 5.30 -12.14 14.16
C TYR A 142 6.16 -11.45 13.11
N ASN A 143 6.08 -10.13 12.98
CA ASN A 143 6.85 -9.36 12.00
C ASN A 143 8.35 -9.46 12.29
N SER A 144 8.76 -9.38 13.57
CA SER A 144 10.15 -9.56 13.98
C SER A 144 10.67 -10.95 13.64
N THR A 145 9.86 -12.00 13.84
CA THR A 145 10.25 -13.37 13.48
C THR A 145 10.30 -13.54 11.96
N CYS A 146 9.32 -13.02 11.23
CA CYS A 146 9.25 -13.06 9.77
C CYS A 146 10.47 -12.37 9.12
N LEU A 147 10.94 -11.27 9.71
CA LEU A 147 12.11 -10.51 9.23
C LEU A 147 13.45 -11.02 9.74
N SER A 148 13.47 -12.00 10.66
CA SER A 148 14.70 -12.58 11.21
C SER A 148 15.35 -13.59 10.26
N ILE A 149 16.68 -13.71 10.29
CA ILE A 149 17.42 -14.76 9.56
C ILE A 149 17.39 -16.04 10.41
N PRO A 150 17.14 -17.24 9.83
CA PRO A 150 16.96 -17.54 8.39
C PRO A 150 15.52 -17.42 7.87
N THR A 151 14.56 -17.12 8.76
CA THR A 151 13.12 -17.13 8.45
C THR A 151 12.72 -16.19 7.31
N VAL A 152 13.36 -15.03 7.15
CA VAL A 152 13.07 -14.04 6.08
C VAL A 152 13.17 -14.60 4.67
N PHE A 153 14.11 -15.51 4.43
CA PHE A 153 14.26 -16.15 3.12
C PHE A 153 13.10 -17.11 2.89
N ILE A 154 12.83 -17.96 3.87
CA ILE A 154 11.81 -19.00 3.77
C ILE A 154 10.41 -18.35 3.70
N ALA A 155 10.09 -17.45 4.62
CA ALA A 155 8.78 -16.80 4.77
C ALA A 155 8.25 -16.21 3.46
N ARG A 156 9.11 -15.53 2.70
CA ARG A 156 8.78 -14.98 1.37
C ARG A 156 8.43 -16.06 0.34
N PHE A 157 9.14 -17.19 0.34
CA PHE A 157 8.86 -18.31 -0.57
C PHE A 157 7.58 -19.06 -0.21
N ILE A 158 7.24 -19.18 1.09
CA ILE A 158 6.04 -19.89 1.56
C ILE A 158 4.82 -18.98 1.74
N GLY A 159 4.88 -17.72 1.31
CA GLY A 159 3.73 -16.80 1.27
C GLY A 159 3.40 -16.08 2.59
N PHE A 160 4.26 -16.16 3.60
CA PHE A 160 4.08 -15.39 4.84
C PHE A 160 4.56 -13.96 4.61
N SER A 161 3.63 -13.01 4.73
CA SER A 161 3.89 -11.57 4.61
C SER A 161 3.74 -10.87 5.95
N SER A 162 4.29 -9.65 6.07
CA SER A 162 4.14 -8.82 7.27
C SER A 162 2.67 -8.56 7.57
N ALA A 163 2.29 -8.67 8.84
CA ALA A 163 0.95 -8.33 9.31
C ALA A 163 0.87 -6.81 9.61
N PRO A 164 -0.27 -6.16 9.31
CA PRO A 164 -0.46 -4.74 9.60
C PRO A 164 -0.70 -4.51 11.10
N TYR A 165 -0.23 -3.37 11.61
CA TYR A 165 -0.58 -2.90 12.95
C TYR A 165 -1.98 -2.28 12.95
N LEU A 166 -2.65 -2.32 14.09
CA LEU A 166 -3.94 -1.69 14.30
C LEU A 166 -3.76 -0.27 14.85
N GLU A 167 -3.81 0.70 13.95
CA GLU A 167 -3.79 2.12 14.26
C GLU A 167 -5.22 2.68 14.21
N PHE A 168 -5.75 3.13 15.34
CA PHE A 168 -6.84 4.11 15.35
C PHE A 168 -6.17 5.48 15.24
N ASP A 169 -6.54 6.25 14.23
CA ASP A 169 -6.18 7.66 14.14
C ASP A 169 -6.69 8.34 15.41
N ILE A 170 -5.78 8.65 16.32
CA ILE A 170 -6.09 9.51 17.46
C ILE A 170 -6.17 10.90 16.83
N SER A 171 -7.36 11.25 16.34
CA SER A 171 -7.65 12.57 15.76
C SER A 171 -7.17 13.64 16.75
N GLY A 172 -5.95 14.15 16.55
CA GLY A 172 -5.30 15.11 17.44
C GLY A 172 -3.78 14.95 17.65
N VAL A 173 -3.19 13.76 17.51
CA VAL A 173 -1.72 13.62 17.69
C VAL A 173 -1.03 13.51 16.34
N LYS A 174 -0.78 14.68 15.73
CA LYS A 174 0.04 14.85 14.51
C LYS A 174 1.53 14.57 14.72
N ASP A 175 1.94 14.04 15.88
CA ASP A 175 3.34 14.01 16.31
C ASP A 175 3.87 12.66 16.80
N ILE A 176 3.32 11.56 16.28
CA ILE A 176 3.90 10.20 16.41
C ILE A 176 5.17 10.07 15.53
N THR A 177 5.51 11.10 14.75
CA THR A 177 6.76 11.20 13.97
C THR A 177 8.01 11.04 14.86
N SER A 178 7.90 11.33 16.16
CA SER A 178 8.96 11.20 17.17
C SER A 178 9.28 9.75 17.60
N LEU A 179 8.37 8.79 17.39
CA LEU A 179 8.63 7.37 17.72
C LEU A 179 9.32 6.58 16.58
N LYS A 180 9.53 7.20 15.41
CA LYS A 180 10.47 6.67 14.40
C LYS A 180 11.93 6.80 14.84
N GLU A 181 12.20 7.50 15.93
CA GLU A 181 13.53 7.74 16.46
C GLU A 181 13.87 6.81 17.64
N PHE A 182 13.52 5.52 17.54
CA PHE A 182 14.22 4.51 18.34
C PHE A 182 15.59 4.24 17.69
N LYS A 183 16.49 5.22 17.81
CA LYS A 183 17.91 5.07 17.52
C LYS A 183 18.47 4.20 18.64
N THR A 184 18.68 2.91 18.38
CA THR A 184 19.72 2.15 19.11
C THR A 184 20.97 3.02 19.12
N ASP A 185 21.61 3.14 20.28
CA ASP A 185 22.78 3.98 20.63
C ASP A 185 23.97 3.91 19.64
N ASP A 186 23.92 3.01 18.65
CA ASP A 186 24.83 2.91 17.51
C ASP A 186 24.60 4.00 16.42
N GLY A 187 23.52 4.78 16.50
CA GLY A 187 23.11 5.71 15.45
C GLY A 187 24.08 6.87 15.19
N GLU A 188 24.81 7.34 16.21
CA GLU A 188 25.81 8.41 16.03
C GLU A 188 27.10 7.89 15.39
N ARG A 189 27.56 6.70 15.80
CA ARG A 189 28.71 6.03 15.18
C ARG A 189 28.43 5.69 13.72
N LEU A 190 27.22 5.23 13.41
CA LEU A 190 26.81 4.98 12.03
C LEU A 190 26.69 6.27 11.22
N GLN A 191 26.22 7.39 11.80
CA GLN A 191 26.22 8.69 11.12
C GLN A 191 27.63 9.21 10.83
N GLN A 192 28.58 9.04 11.75
CA GLN A 192 29.98 9.38 11.51
C GLN A 192 30.60 8.53 10.39
N LEU A 193 30.31 7.23 10.37
CA LEU A 193 30.78 6.32 9.31
C LEU A 193 30.10 6.61 7.96
N LEU A 194 28.79 6.89 7.95
CA LEU A 194 28.04 7.26 6.75
C LEU A 194 28.41 8.64 6.22
N ALA A 195 28.73 9.62 7.08
CA ALA A 195 29.19 10.93 6.65
C ALA A 195 30.59 10.83 6.00
N SER A 196 31.48 10.03 6.59
CA SER A 196 32.82 9.80 6.03
C SER A 196 32.77 8.99 4.73
N ALA A 197 31.92 7.97 4.64
CA ALA A 197 31.65 7.22 3.41
C ALA A 197 30.92 8.08 2.36
N GLY A 198 30.01 8.94 2.79
CA GLY A 198 29.21 9.84 1.95
C GLY A 198 30.07 10.89 1.27
N ASN A 199 31.08 11.45 1.94
CA ASN A 199 32.02 12.38 1.32
C ASN A 199 32.93 11.70 0.29
N GLN A 200 33.33 10.44 0.51
CA GLN A 200 34.11 9.67 -0.46
C GLN A 200 33.26 9.23 -1.67
N LEU A 201 32.01 8.81 -1.44
CA LEU A 201 31.03 8.50 -2.48
C LEU A 201 30.60 9.74 -3.26
N ALA A 202 30.45 10.89 -2.62
CA ALA A 202 30.13 12.15 -3.29
C ALA A 202 31.26 12.55 -4.26
N GLY A 203 32.52 12.34 -3.88
CA GLY A 203 33.66 12.52 -4.78
C GLY A 203 33.64 11.56 -5.98
N ALA A 204 33.38 10.27 -5.75
CA ALA A 204 33.30 9.26 -6.81
C ALA A 204 32.10 9.48 -7.76
N THR A 205 30.93 9.84 -7.21
CA THR A 205 29.71 10.08 -7.98
C THR A 205 29.76 11.37 -8.79
N ARG A 206 30.46 12.42 -8.32
CA ARG A 206 30.69 13.65 -9.13
C ARG A 206 31.48 13.33 -10.40
N ASN A 207 32.51 12.48 -10.28
CA ASN A 207 33.31 12.05 -11.41
C ASN A 207 32.51 11.18 -12.38
N ILE A 208 31.68 10.26 -11.87
CA ILE A 208 30.79 9.42 -12.70
C ILE A 208 29.69 10.27 -13.38
N ALA A 209 29.09 11.22 -12.67
CA ALA A 209 28.06 12.10 -13.22
C ALA A 209 28.60 13.00 -14.34
N ASN A 210 29.83 13.52 -14.19
CA ASN A 210 30.51 14.27 -15.24
C ASN A 210 30.75 13.42 -16.50
N HIS A 211 31.11 12.14 -16.34
CA HIS A 211 31.26 11.22 -17.47
C HIS A 211 29.92 10.77 -18.08
N ALA A 212 28.90 10.53 -17.27
CA ALA A 212 27.57 10.16 -17.73
C ALA A 212 26.86 11.30 -18.48
N GLY A 213 27.06 12.56 -18.05
CA GLY A 213 26.54 13.73 -18.75
C GLY A 213 27.12 13.91 -20.15
N GLN A 214 28.40 13.55 -20.34
CA GLN A 214 29.02 13.53 -21.67
C GLN A 214 28.44 12.42 -22.55
N ALA A 215 28.25 11.21 -21.99
CA ALA A 215 27.63 10.09 -22.72
C ALA A 215 26.16 10.40 -23.12
N GLY A 216 25.39 11.02 -22.25
CA GLY A 216 24.00 11.41 -22.50
C GLY A 216 23.85 12.44 -23.63
N LYS A 217 24.79 13.39 -23.76
CA LYS A 217 24.80 14.35 -24.87
C LYS A 217 24.98 13.65 -26.21
N LEU A 218 25.94 12.72 -26.32
CA LEU A 218 26.20 11.94 -27.53
C LEU A 218 25.01 11.06 -27.93
N LEU A 219 24.32 10.47 -26.94
CA LEU A 219 23.12 9.67 -27.17
C LEU A 219 21.93 10.54 -27.60
N SER A 220 21.77 11.73 -27.01
CA SER A 220 20.70 12.66 -27.38
C SER A 220 20.84 13.18 -28.81
N GLU A 221 22.08 13.37 -29.28
CA GLU A 221 22.38 13.73 -30.66
C GLU A 221 21.94 12.63 -31.63
N LYS A 222 22.26 11.36 -31.31
CA LYS A 222 21.80 10.20 -32.10
C LYS A 222 20.29 9.94 -32.05
N ILE A 223 19.62 10.29 -30.95
CA ILE A 223 18.18 10.08 -30.80
C ILE A 223 17.38 11.15 -31.57
N LYS A 224 17.87 12.39 -31.65
CA LYS A 224 17.22 13.46 -32.42
C LYS A 224 17.16 13.15 -33.93
N GLU A 225 18.13 12.38 -34.43
CA GLU A 225 18.17 11.89 -35.81
C GLU A 225 17.07 10.85 -36.12
N LYS A 226 16.51 10.16 -35.10
CA LYS A 226 15.56 9.04 -35.28
C LYS A 226 14.08 9.40 -35.04
N SER A 227 13.76 10.66 -34.74
CA SER A 227 12.41 11.12 -34.41
C SER A 227 11.79 11.97 -35.53
N THR A 228 11.65 11.39 -36.72
CA THR A 228 10.76 11.93 -37.77
C THR A 228 9.38 11.27 -37.68
N PRO A 229 8.27 12.01 -37.88
CA PRO A 229 6.92 11.45 -37.85
C PRO A 229 6.74 10.36 -38.91
N LYS A 230 6.02 9.29 -38.54
CA LYS A 230 5.80 8.13 -39.40
C LYS A 230 4.38 8.12 -39.95
N TYR A 231 4.23 7.70 -41.21
CA TYR A 231 2.99 7.67 -41.96
C TYR A 231 2.76 6.28 -42.56
N PHE A 232 1.50 5.87 -42.66
CA PHE A 232 1.05 4.80 -43.53
C PHE A 232 0.69 5.37 -44.90
N TYR A 233 0.92 4.60 -45.96
CA TYR A 233 0.56 4.97 -47.32
C TYR A 233 -0.19 3.83 -48.02
N MET A 234 -1.10 4.16 -48.93
CA MET A 234 -1.84 3.19 -49.72
C MET A 234 -2.23 3.72 -51.10
N ILE A 235 -2.48 2.80 -52.02
CA ILE A 235 -3.05 3.09 -53.34
C ILE A 235 -4.58 2.94 -53.23
N PRO A 236 -5.41 3.74 -53.93
CA PRO A 236 -6.86 3.65 -53.85
C PRO A 236 -7.36 2.23 -54.17
N GLY A 237 -8.07 1.61 -53.22
CA GLY A 237 -8.54 0.21 -53.32
C GLY A 237 -7.52 -0.86 -52.89
N GLY A 238 -6.32 -0.45 -52.46
CA GLY A 238 -5.26 -1.34 -51.96
C GLY A 238 -5.20 -1.40 -50.43
N VAL A 239 -4.34 -2.29 -49.93
CA VAL A 239 -4.10 -2.48 -48.48
C VAL A 239 -3.07 -1.45 -47.98
N PRO A 240 -3.26 -0.83 -46.80
CA PRO A 240 -2.32 0.13 -46.25
C PRO A 240 -0.95 -0.49 -45.91
N LYS A 241 0.13 0.21 -46.29
CA LYS A 241 1.53 -0.18 -46.10
C LYS A 241 2.28 0.91 -45.32
N GLY A 242 3.16 0.51 -44.41
CA GLY A 242 3.88 1.42 -43.52
C GLY A 242 4.12 0.78 -42.16
N PRO A 243 4.60 1.52 -41.15
CA PRO A 243 4.76 2.98 -41.12
C PRO A 243 6.18 3.44 -41.53
N LEU A 244 6.28 4.39 -42.48
CA LEU A 244 7.54 4.95 -43.00
C LEU A 244 7.62 6.47 -42.76
N SER A 245 8.82 7.05 -42.78
CA SER A 245 8.95 8.52 -42.71
C SER A 245 8.44 9.16 -44.01
N PHE A 246 7.93 10.40 -43.92
CA PHE A 246 7.44 11.11 -45.11
C PHE A 246 8.48 11.24 -46.24
N PRO A 247 9.77 11.58 -45.97
CA PRO A 247 10.81 11.60 -46.99
C PRO A 247 11.05 10.23 -47.67
N ASP A 248 10.94 9.14 -46.91
CA ASP A 248 11.11 7.78 -47.47
C ASP A 248 9.98 7.43 -48.43
N ILE A 249 8.74 7.83 -48.13
CA ILE A 249 7.57 7.62 -49.00
C ILE A 249 7.69 8.43 -50.29
N GLN A 250 8.19 9.67 -50.21
CA GLN A 250 8.48 10.50 -51.40
C GLN A 250 9.57 9.87 -52.28
N ASN A 251 10.60 9.28 -51.68
CA ASN A 251 11.67 8.59 -52.42
C ASN A 251 11.14 7.34 -53.15
N LEU A 252 10.20 6.60 -52.57
CA LEU A 252 9.56 5.44 -53.23
C LEU A 252 8.73 5.82 -54.47
N LEU A 253 8.05 6.96 -54.43
CA LEU A 253 7.34 7.52 -55.59
C LEU A 253 8.30 7.97 -56.69
N TYR A 254 9.39 8.65 -56.32
CA TYR A 254 10.42 9.07 -57.28
C TYR A 254 11.05 7.87 -57.99
N GLN A 255 11.26 6.76 -57.27
CA GLN A 255 11.79 5.50 -57.84
C GLN A 255 10.77 4.71 -58.68
N GLN A 256 9.55 5.24 -58.93
CA GLN A 256 8.46 4.58 -59.67
C GLN A 256 8.08 3.19 -59.13
N LYS A 257 8.42 2.87 -57.88
CA LYS A 257 8.05 1.59 -57.25
C LYS A 257 6.57 1.55 -56.82
N ILE A 258 5.92 2.70 -56.81
CA ILE A 258 4.52 2.89 -56.49
C ILE A 258 3.97 3.85 -57.56
N GLU A 259 2.94 3.42 -58.29
CA GLU A 259 2.32 4.20 -59.35
C GLU A 259 0.86 4.53 -58.99
N GLY A 260 0.44 5.78 -59.24
CA GLY A 260 -0.92 6.26 -58.99
C GLY A 260 -1.06 7.28 -57.85
N ASN A 261 -2.28 7.70 -57.57
CA ASN A 261 -2.61 8.73 -56.57
C ASN A 261 -2.49 8.16 -55.14
N VAL A 262 -1.31 8.28 -54.52
CA VAL A 262 -1.03 7.70 -53.20
C VAL A 262 -1.67 8.52 -52.08
N LEU A 263 -2.41 7.81 -51.22
CA LEU A 263 -3.00 8.36 -50.01
C LEU A 263 -2.08 8.06 -48.82
N VAL A 264 -1.85 9.05 -47.96
CA VAL A 264 -1.08 8.93 -46.72
C VAL A 264 -1.96 9.26 -45.52
N ALA A 265 -1.74 8.54 -44.42
CA ALA A 265 -2.37 8.77 -43.13
C ALA A 265 -1.29 8.71 -42.04
N GLU A 266 -1.37 9.61 -41.07
CA GLU A 266 -0.50 9.57 -39.89
C GLU A 266 -0.88 8.35 -39.03
N VAL A 267 0.09 7.78 -38.30
CA VAL A 267 -0.07 6.52 -37.54
C VAL A 267 -1.26 6.54 -36.54
N GLU A 268 -1.76 7.71 -36.17
CA GLU A 268 -2.87 7.90 -35.23
C GLU A 268 -4.13 8.53 -35.85
N SER A 269 -4.14 8.80 -37.15
CA SER A 269 -5.28 9.41 -37.86
C SER A 269 -5.94 8.44 -38.83
N GLN A 270 -7.27 8.40 -38.84
CA GLN A 270 -8.06 7.62 -39.80
C GLN A 270 -8.35 8.38 -41.10
N ASP A 271 -7.87 9.63 -41.20
CA ASP A 271 -8.09 10.49 -42.35
C ASP A 271 -7.01 10.29 -43.40
N TRP A 272 -7.35 9.56 -44.46
CA TRP A 272 -6.47 9.35 -45.62
C TRP A 272 -6.51 10.58 -46.54
N ARG A 273 -5.36 11.22 -46.74
CA ARG A 273 -5.22 12.39 -47.61
C ARG A 273 -4.24 12.11 -48.73
N SER A 274 -4.38 12.77 -49.88
CA SER A 274 -3.38 12.64 -50.95
C SER A 274 -2.02 13.13 -50.46
N ILE A 275 -0.95 12.43 -50.86
CA ILE A 275 0.42 12.80 -50.49
C ILE A 275 0.77 14.23 -50.92
N GLU A 276 0.16 14.75 -51.99
CA GLU A 276 0.36 16.11 -52.48
C GLU A 276 -0.24 17.17 -51.54
N SER A 277 -1.39 16.89 -50.91
CA SER A 277 -2.02 17.83 -49.98
C SER A 277 -1.28 17.87 -48.64
N VAL A 278 -0.76 16.73 -48.18
CA VAL A 278 0.07 16.66 -46.97
C VAL A 278 1.44 17.32 -47.21
N ALA A 279 2.03 17.16 -48.39
CA ALA A 279 3.24 17.87 -48.79
C ALA A 279 3.05 19.40 -48.81
N ALA A 280 1.89 19.87 -49.27
CA ALA A 280 1.56 21.30 -49.33
C ALA A 280 1.30 21.91 -47.93
N GLN A 281 0.91 21.10 -46.94
CA GLN A 281 0.63 21.53 -45.58
C GLN A 281 1.89 21.56 -44.68
N GLN A 282 2.98 20.91 -45.10
CA GLN A 282 4.28 20.86 -44.40
C GLN A 282 5.34 21.80 -44.98
N ARG A 283 5.02 22.53 -46.06
CA ARG A 283 5.82 23.67 -46.56
C ARG A 283 5.38 24.96 -45.88
#